data_AF-A0A257S069-F1
#
_entry.id   AF-A0A257S069-F1
#
_cell.length_a   1.000
_cell.length_b   1.000
_cell.length_c   1.000
_cell.angle_alpha   90.00
_cell.angle_beta   90.00
_cell.angle_gamma   90.00
#
_symmetry.space_group_name_H-M   'P 1'
#
loop_
_entity.id
_entity.type
_entity.pdbx_description
1 polymer ?
#
loop_
_entity_poly.entity_id
_entity_poly.type
_entity_poly.pdbx_seq_one_letter_code
_entity_poly.pdbx_strand_id
1 'polypeptide(L)'
;METYVPSPSRYDGALFRRCGRSGLVLPAISLGLWHNFGDDRALDDQRAILRRAFDRGVTHFDLANNYGPPYGSAESNFGTILKRDFSNLRDELVISSKAGWDMWPGPYGDLGSRKYLLASLDQSLTRLGLDYVDIFYHHHFDVTTPLEETMGALDSAVRQGKALYVGISSYSDERTKEAVTILRRLGTPLLIHQPSYSLLNRWIEEKLLTVLDEEGVGCIAFSPLAQGLLTNRYLGGTPEGSRASKGTSFPASMLNGENLVRVRALNDIASERGQTLAQMAIAWTLRDRRVTSALVGASSVAQLLVEARGCAPPEAAQHESPEVTEVLRTRPRLAVAQSRARHRITTLGESREMKITRLFVLGDLGHATLWFS
;
A
#
# COMPACT_ATOMS: atom_id res chain seq x y z
N MET A 1 16.96 -19.47 25.69
CA MET A 1 15.97 -18.80 24.81
C MET A 1 15.73 -19.73 23.64
N GLU A 2 14.48 -20.07 23.34
CA GLU A 2 14.15 -20.92 22.20
C GLU A 2 14.44 -20.20 20.88
N THR A 3 15.20 -20.87 20.02
CA THR A 3 15.45 -20.46 18.63
C THR A 3 14.14 -20.49 17.85
N TYR A 4 13.83 -19.42 17.10
CA TYR A 4 12.69 -19.43 16.20
C TYR A 4 12.90 -20.46 15.08
N VAL A 5 11.92 -21.32 14.89
CA VAL A 5 11.87 -22.25 13.75
C VAL A 5 10.68 -21.83 12.88
N PRO A 6 10.91 -21.38 11.63
CA PRO A 6 9.82 -20.95 10.77
C PRO A 6 8.94 -22.12 10.36
N SER A 7 7.66 -21.84 10.11
CA SER A 7 6.73 -22.85 9.60
C SER A 7 7.31 -23.53 8.34
N PRO A 8 7.36 -24.87 8.28
CA PRO A 8 7.85 -25.58 7.10
C PRO A 8 6.94 -25.38 5.88
N SER A 9 5.65 -25.10 6.11
CA SER A 9 4.66 -24.84 5.08
C SER A 9 4.51 -23.36 4.72
N ARG A 10 5.48 -22.49 5.09
CA ARG A 10 5.36 -21.03 4.92
C ARG A 10 5.19 -20.60 3.46
N TYR A 11 5.69 -21.40 2.53
CA TYR A 11 5.56 -21.15 1.09
C TYR A 11 4.32 -21.80 0.48
N ASP A 12 3.66 -22.71 1.20
CA ASP A 12 2.51 -23.44 0.71
C ASP A 12 1.30 -22.52 0.61
N GLY A 13 0.81 -22.30 -0.62
CA GLY A 13 -0.33 -21.41 -0.87
C GLY A 13 -0.01 -19.91 -0.76
N ALA A 14 1.26 -19.54 -0.52
CA ALA A 14 1.69 -18.15 -0.62
C ALA A 14 1.75 -17.71 -2.09
N LEU A 15 1.14 -16.57 -2.41
CA LEU A 15 1.16 -16.03 -3.76
C LEU A 15 2.40 -15.14 -3.93
N PHE A 16 3.28 -15.50 -4.86
CA PHE A 16 4.41 -14.68 -5.28
C PHE A 16 4.17 -14.09 -6.66
N ARG A 17 4.55 -12.83 -6.86
CA ARG A 17 4.40 -12.09 -8.11
C ARG A 17 5.75 -11.55 -8.56
N ARG A 18 6.07 -11.70 -9.84
CA ARG A 18 7.30 -11.15 -10.43
C ARG A 18 7.24 -9.63 -10.38
N CYS A 19 8.34 -9.02 -9.95
CA CYS A 19 8.46 -7.57 -9.87
C CYS A 19 8.82 -6.98 -11.24
N GLY A 20 7.81 -6.62 -12.03
CA GLY A 20 8.01 -6.11 -13.39
C GLY A 20 8.73 -7.13 -14.28
N ARG A 21 9.66 -6.66 -15.12
CA ARG A 21 10.53 -7.50 -15.96
C ARG A 21 11.87 -7.77 -15.29
N SER A 22 11.82 -8.35 -14.08
CA SER A 22 13.02 -8.73 -13.31
C SER A 22 12.99 -10.21 -12.88
N GLY A 23 14.09 -10.67 -12.30
CA GLY A 23 14.18 -11.99 -11.66
C GLY A 23 13.54 -12.05 -10.27
N LEU A 24 13.36 -10.90 -9.61
CA LEU A 24 12.85 -10.83 -8.25
C LEU A 24 11.35 -11.12 -8.21
N VAL A 25 10.93 -11.97 -7.27
CA VAL A 25 9.53 -12.20 -6.93
C VAL A 25 9.25 -11.65 -5.54
N LEU A 26 8.14 -10.94 -5.39
CA LEU A 26 7.67 -10.45 -4.10
C LEU A 26 6.44 -11.24 -3.66
N PRO A 27 6.20 -11.41 -2.35
CA PRO A 27 4.93 -11.91 -1.89
C PRO A 27 3.84 -10.91 -2.31
N ALA A 28 2.65 -11.40 -2.63
CA ALA A 28 1.52 -10.52 -2.98
C ALA A 28 1.16 -9.56 -1.82
N ILE A 29 1.49 -9.96 -0.58
CA ILE A 29 1.37 -9.13 0.62
C ILE A 29 2.77 -8.98 1.22
N SER A 30 3.25 -7.74 1.30
CA SER A 30 4.48 -7.36 1.99
C SER A 30 4.14 -6.65 3.30
N LEU A 31 5.05 -6.67 4.29
CA LEU A 31 4.83 -6.00 5.57
C LEU A 31 5.69 -4.74 5.70
N GLY A 32 5.04 -3.59 5.92
CA GLY A 32 5.69 -2.31 6.16
C GLY A 32 5.81 -2.01 7.65
N LEU A 33 6.98 -1.50 8.06
CA LEU A 33 7.34 -1.25 9.45
C LEU A 33 7.17 0.22 9.87
N TRP A 34 6.42 1.01 9.10
CA TRP A 34 6.21 2.45 9.34
C TRP A 34 5.66 2.76 10.74
N HIS A 35 4.82 1.88 11.28
CA HIS A 35 4.25 2.01 12.62
C HIS A 35 4.35 0.70 13.39
N ASN A 36 4.36 0.80 14.73
CA ASN A 36 4.37 -0.30 15.69
C ASN A 36 5.71 -1.04 15.84
N PHE A 37 6.78 -0.52 15.24
CA PHE A 37 8.14 -1.08 15.33
C PHE A 37 9.14 -0.11 15.99
N GLY A 38 8.67 1.02 16.50
CA GLY A 38 9.49 1.96 17.27
C GLY A 38 9.72 1.51 18.71
N ASP A 39 10.46 2.32 19.47
CA ASP A 39 10.74 2.07 20.89
C ASP A 39 9.51 2.30 21.79
N ASP A 40 8.44 2.85 21.21
CA ASP A 40 7.13 2.99 21.83
C ASP A 40 6.35 1.66 21.90
N ARG A 41 6.92 0.56 21.39
CA ARG A 41 6.33 -0.78 21.35
C ARG A 41 7.29 -1.83 21.88
N ALA A 42 6.77 -2.75 22.70
CA ALA A 42 7.56 -3.87 23.23
C ALA A 42 8.14 -4.74 22.11
N LEU A 43 9.44 -5.04 22.19
CA LEU A 43 10.16 -5.79 21.17
C LEU A 43 9.54 -7.19 20.93
N ASP A 44 9.01 -7.84 21.97
CA ASP A 44 8.38 -9.16 21.83
C ASP A 44 7.09 -9.13 21.01
N ASP A 45 6.32 -8.03 21.04
CA ASP A 45 5.15 -7.87 20.16
C ASP A 45 5.61 -7.74 18.70
N GLN A 46 6.65 -6.94 18.46
CA GLN A 46 7.24 -6.75 17.13
C GLN A 46 7.74 -8.09 16.56
N ARG A 47 8.45 -8.87 17.38
CA ARG A 47 8.92 -10.23 17.05
C ARG A 47 7.78 -11.15 16.68
N ALA A 48 6.71 -11.17 17.47
CA ALA A 48 5.55 -12.02 17.20
C ALA A 48 4.91 -11.69 15.85
N ILE A 49 4.81 -10.40 15.50
CA ILE A 49 4.28 -9.94 14.20
C ILE A 49 5.18 -10.41 13.05
N LEU A 50 6.49 -10.19 13.14
CA LEU A 50 7.45 -10.56 12.07
C LEU A 50 7.50 -12.06 11.85
N ARG A 51 7.63 -12.85 12.93
CA ARG A 51 7.61 -14.33 12.86
C ARG A 51 6.32 -14.82 12.22
N ARG A 52 5.18 -14.25 12.62
CA ARG A 52 3.90 -14.66 12.04
C ARG A 52 3.77 -14.31 10.57
N ALA A 53 4.24 -13.13 10.16
CA ALA A 53 4.23 -12.73 8.76
C ALA A 53 5.06 -13.72 7.92
N PHE A 54 6.27 -14.06 8.39
CA PHE A 54 7.15 -15.00 7.71
C PHE A 54 6.57 -16.43 7.66
N ASP A 55 5.96 -16.92 8.75
CA ASP A 55 5.25 -18.20 8.79
C ASP A 55 4.08 -18.30 7.78
N ARG A 56 3.65 -17.15 7.23
CA ARG A 56 2.58 -17.05 6.23
C ARG A 56 3.09 -16.67 4.83
N GLY A 57 4.40 -16.76 4.61
CA GLY A 57 5.01 -16.55 3.30
C GLY A 57 5.28 -15.08 2.97
N VAL A 58 5.16 -14.16 3.93
CA VAL A 58 5.63 -12.78 3.75
C VAL A 58 7.15 -12.80 3.86
N THR A 59 7.83 -12.66 2.72
CA THR A 59 9.29 -12.59 2.64
C THR A 59 9.82 -11.17 2.50
N HIS A 60 8.95 -10.17 2.26
CA HIS A 60 9.36 -8.78 2.09
C HIS A 60 8.97 -7.92 3.30
N PHE A 61 10.00 -7.34 3.93
CA PHE A 61 9.88 -6.37 5.02
C PHE A 61 10.39 -5.00 4.56
N ASP A 62 9.51 -4.01 4.60
CA ASP A 62 9.79 -2.68 4.09
C ASP A 62 9.97 -1.66 5.23
N LEU A 63 11.15 -1.04 5.27
CA LEU A 63 11.53 -0.04 6.27
C LEU A 63 11.87 1.29 5.60
N ALA A 64 12.14 2.32 6.39
CA ALA A 64 12.80 3.55 5.98
C ALA A 64 13.61 4.09 7.14
N ASN A 65 14.60 4.93 6.84
CA ASN A 65 15.50 5.50 7.83
C ASN A 65 14.77 6.17 9.02
N ASN A 66 13.67 6.87 8.76
CA ASN A 66 12.93 7.62 9.77
C ASN A 66 11.74 6.87 10.39
N TYR A 67 11.56 5.57 10.10
CA TYR A 67 10.50 4.79 10.75
C TYR A 67 10.78 4.62 12.25
N GLY A 68 9.71 4.67 13.05
CA GLY A 68 9.76 4.76 14.51
C GLY A 68 8.39 5.11 15.12
N PRO A 69 8.32 5.83 16.26
CA PRO A 69 9.35 6.69 16.87
C PRO A 69 10.26 6.01 17.91
N PRO A 70 11.46 6.59 18.18
CA PRO A 70 12.10 7.72 17.48
C PRO A 70 12.61 7.35 16.08
N TYR A 71 13.02 8.31 15.25
CA TYR A 71 13.58 8.01 13.92
C TYR A 71 14.73 6.99 14.00
N GLY A 72 14.71 6.00 13.12
CA GLY A 72 15.68 4.91 13.06
C GLY A 72 15.41 3.76 14.03
N SER A 73 14.53 3.92 15.03
CA SER A 73 14.24 2.83 15.98
C SER A 73 13.63 1.60 15.31
N ALA A 74 12.81 1.76 14.27
CA ALA A 74 12.27 0.61 13.55
C ALA A 74 13.37 -0.23 12.88
N GLU A 75 14.40 0.41 12.33
CA GLU A 75 15.56 -0.30 11.76
C GLU A 75 16.41 -0.97 12.84
N SER A 76 16.67 -0.29 13.95
CA SER A 76 17.43 -0.84 15.09
C SER A 76 16.73 -2.05 15.73
N ASN A 77 15.41 -1.95 15.93
CA ASN A 77 14.59 -3.03 16.47
C ASN A 77 14.52 -4.19 15.49
N PHE A 78 14.29 -3.92 14.20
CA PHE A 78 14.31 -4.96 13.18
C PHE A 78 15.67 -5.65 13.07
N GLY A 79 16.79 -4.91 13.12
CA GLY A 79 18.14 -5.49 13.12
C GLY A 79 18.40 -6.40 14.32
N THR A 80 17.92 -6.01 15.51
CA THR A 80 17.97 -6.86 16.71
C THR A 80 17.18 -8.16 16.51
N ILE A 81 15.99 -8.07 15.93
CA ILE A 81 15.13 -9.23 15.67
C ILE A 81 15.71 -10.12 14.57
N LEU A 82 16.24 -9.53 13.51
CA LEU A 82 16.89 -10.21 12.39
C LEU A 82 18.04 -11.08 12.91
N LYS A 83 18.93 -10.50 13.72
CA LYS A 83 20.05 -11.23 14.34
C LYS A 83 19.59 -12.36 15.26
N ARG A 84 18.51 -12.16 16.00
CA ARG A 84 18.04 -13.10 17.03
C ARG A 84 17.21 -14.26 16.45
N ASP A 85 16.31 -13.94 15.52
CA ASP A 85 15.26 -14.86 15.07
C ASP A 85 15.45 -15.27 13.60
N PHE A 86 16.10 -14.46 12.76
CA PHE A 86 16.16 -14.67 11.30
C PHE A 86 17.60 -14.78 10.77
N SER A 87 18.60 -15.00 11.63
CA SER A 87 20.02 -14.98 11.23
C SER A 87 20.37 -15.99 10.14
N ASN A 88 19.76 -17.18 10.17
CA ASN A 88 19.92 -18.22 9.15
C ASN A 88 18.88 -18.13 8.01
N LEU A 89 18.08 -17.06 7.99
CA LEU A 89 16.96 -16.87 7.07
C LEU A 89 17.12 -15.61 6.22
N ARG A 90 18.21 -14.84 6.37
CA ARG A 90 18.44 -13.57 5.68
C ARG A 90 18.29 -13.68 4.16
N ASP A 91 18.74 -14.78 3.57
CA ASP A 91 18.71 -14.98 2.11
C ASP A 91 17.31 -15.41 1.61
N GLU A 92 16.39 -15.75 2.52
CA GLU A 92 14.97 -15.97 2.22
C GLU A 92 14.15 -14.66 2.31
N LEU A 93 14.78 -13.54 2.68
CA LEU A 93 14.13 -12.25 2.91
C LEU A 93 14.51 -11.22 1.86
N VAL A 94 13.54 -10.38 1.53
CA VAL A 94 13.73 -9.09 0.85
C VAL A 94 13.56 -8.02 1.91
N ILE A 95 14.59 -7.20 2.13
CA ILE A 95 14.59 -6.11 3.09
C ILE A 95 14.82 -4.81 2.33
N SER A 96 13.93 -3.84 2.51
CA SER A 96 14.10 -2.51 1.92
C SER A 96 14.32 -1.42 2.97
N SER A 97 15.06 -0.38 2.58
CA SER A 97 15.10 0.90 3.30
C SER A 97 15.10 2.07 2.33
N LYS A 98 14.95 3.30 2.84
CA LYS A 98 14.70 4.51 2.05
C LYS A 98 15.34 5.74 2.68
N ALA A 99 15.69 6.69 1.84
CA ALA A 99 16.04 8.06 2.22
C ALA A 99 15.30 9.03 1.29
N GLY A 100 14.84 10.17 1.82
CA GLY A 100 14.11 11.18 1.03
C GLY A 100 13.18 12.09 1.82
N TRP A 101 12.89 11.73 3.07
CA TRP A 101 12.20 12.57 4.06
C TRP A 101 13.17 12.97 5.18
N ASP A 102 12.77 13.92 6.03
CA ASP A 102 13.47 14.29 7.26
C ASP A 102 13.92 13.06 8.07
N MET A 103 15.22 13.04 8.38
CA MET A 103 15.88 12.07 9.26
C MET A 103 16.78 12.72 10.32
N TRP A 104 17.51 13.78 9.97
CA TRP A 104 18.38 14.48 10.94
C TRP A 104 18.48 15.98 10.64
N PRO A 105 18.88 16.83 11.62
CA PRO A 105 18.92 18.27 11.44
C PRO A 105 19.89 18.77 10.36
N GLY A 106 19.53 19.88 9.72
CA GLY A 106 20.38 20.59 8.77
C GLY A 106 20.13 20.20 7.31
N PRO A 107 20.88 20.79 6.37
CA PRO A 107 20.57 20.72 4.93
C PRO A 107 20.88 19.36 4.27
N TYR A 108 21.38 18.40 5.04
CA TYR A 108 21.88 17.12 4.52
C TYR A 108 21.07 15.92 5.03
N GLY A 109 19.99 16.14 5.77
CA GLY A 109 19.18 15.08 6.39
C GLY A 109 17.78 14.93 5.80
N ASP A 110 17.53 15.49 4.62
CA ASP A 110 16.25 15.47 3.91
C ASP A 110 16.45 15.51 2.38
N LEU A 111 15.40 15.20 1.61
CA LEU A 111 15.28 15.32 0.15
C LEU A 111 16.22 14.40 -0.68
N GLY A 112 16.72 14.86 -1.84
CA GLY A 112 17.27 14.00 -2.90
C GLY A 112 18.78 14.05 -3.12
N SER A 113 19.54 14.78 -2.29
CA SER A 113 20.97 14.97 -2.51
C SER A 113 21.78 13.69 -2.38
N ARG A 114 22.86 13.57 -3.16
CA ARG A 114 23.79 12.43 -3.08
C ARG A 114 24.39 12.27 -1.68
N LYS A 115 24.71 13.40 -1.03
CA LYS A 115 25.24 13.42 0.35
C LYS A 115 24.26 12.74 1.31
N TYR A 116 22.98 13.09 1.21
CA TYR A 116 21.96 12.56 2.10
C TYR A 116 21.70 11.07 1.84
N LEU A 117 21.41 10.69 0.59
CA LEU A 117 21.06 9.31 0.24
C LEU A 117 22.14 8.30 0.67
N LEU A 118 23.41 8.57 0.35
CA LEU A 118 24.50 7.65 0.65
C LEU A 118 24.84 7.60 2.14
N ALA A 119 24.84 8.75 2.84
CA ALA A 119 25.07 8.78 4.28
C ALA A 119 23.92 8.10 5.05
N SER A 120 22.69 8.26 4.58
CA SER A 120 21.51 7.61 5.17
C SER A 120 21.53 6.09 4.99
N LEU A 121 21.94 5.61 3.81
CA LEU A 121 22.12 4.18 3.55
C LEU A 121 23.14 3.57 4.51
N ASP A 122 24.30 4.20 4.69
CA ASP A 122 25.34 3.71 5.62
C ASP A 122 24.83 3.61 7.07
N GLN A 123 24.06 4.61 7.51
CA GLN A 123 23.42 4.56 8.83
C GLN A 123 22.36 3.47 8.94
N SER A 124 21.56 3.27 7.89
CA SER A 124 20.50 2.27 7.85
C SER A 124 21.09 0.86 7.92
N LEU A 125 22.13 0.58 7.14
CA LEU A 125 22.89 -0.67 7.19
C LEU A 125 23.49 -0.92 8.58
N THR A 126 24.02 0.11 9.22
CA THR A 126 24.53 0.04 10.60
C THR A 126 23.43 -0.34 11.60
N ARG A 127 22.25 0.31 11.53
CA ARG A 127 21.11 0.01 12.43
C ARG A 127 20.53 -1.39 12.20
N LEU A 128 20.43 -1.79 10.93
CA LEU A 128 19.92 -3.10 10.53
C LEU A 128 20.93 -4.22 10.85
N GLY A 129 22.21 -3.90 10.96
CA GLY A 129 23.28 -4.89 11.07
C GLY A 129 23.45 -5.71 9.79
N LEU A 130 23.36 -5.06 8.63
CA LEU A 130 23.41 -5.67 7.31
C LEU A 130 24.55 -5.11 6.45
N ASP A 131 25.10 -5.94 5.58
CA ASP A 131 26.05 -5.50 4.55
C ASP A 131 25.34 -4.80 3.39
N TYR A 132 24.10 -5.23 3.09
CA TYR A 132 23.26 -4.68 2.03
C TYR A 132 21.76 -4.80 2.35
N VAL A 133 20.98 -3.90 1.76
CA VAL A 133 19.53 -4.06 1.61
C VAL A 133 19.21 -4.62 0.23
N ASP A 134 18.12 -5.38 0.10
CA ASP A 134 17.71 -5.90 -1.20
C ASP A 134 17.21 -4.78 -2.10
N ILE A 135 16.50 -3.80 -1.53
CA ILE A 135 15.99 -2.64 -2.29
C ILE A 135 16.27 -1.34 -1.52
N PHE A 136 17.00 -0.41 -2.14
CA PHE A 136 17.16 0.95 -1.61
C PHE A 136 16.33 1.95 -2.40
N TYR A 137 15.50 2.73 -1.70
CA TYR A 137 14.59 3.68 -2.33
C TYR A 137 15.04 5.13 -2.17
N HIS A 138 14.77 5.94 -3.21
CA HIS A 138 14.48 7.35 -2.99
C HIS A 138 13.01 7.52 -2.57
N HIS A 139 12.80 8.10 -1.38
CA HIS A 139 11.53 8.00 -0.63
C HIS A 139 10.44 8.96 -1.14
N HIS A 140 10.81 10.11 -1.68
CA HIS A 140 9.90 11.12 -2.23
C HIS A 140 10.63 11.99 -3.26
N PHE A 141 9.96 12.44 -4.33
CA PHE A 141 10.59 13.26 -5.36
C PHE A 141 11.05 14.63 -4.83
N ASP A 142 12.30 14.99 -5.11
CA ASP A 142 12.87 16.29 -4.78
C ASP A 142 12.91 17.15 -6.05
N VAL A 143 12.16 18.26 -6.04
CA VAL A 143 12.11 19.22 -7.15
C VAL A 143 13.34 20.12 -7.23
N THR A 144 14.15 20.17 -6.17
CA THR A 144 15.29 21.10 -6.02
C THR A 144 16.63 20.46 -6.35
N THR A 145 16.75 19.14 -6.26
CA THR A 145 17.94 18.39 -6.67
C THR A 145 17.77 17.87 -8.11
N PRO A 146 18.77 18.05 -9.00
CA PRO A 146 18.75 17.44 -10.32
C PRO A 146 18.55 15.92 -10.22
N LEU A 147 17.62 15.37 -11.00
CA LEU A 147 17.25 13.96 -10.88
C LEU A 147 18.44 13.03 -11.17
N GLU A 148 19.37 13.44 -12.03
CA GLU A 148 20.62 12.73 -12.30
C GLU A 148 21.48 12.53 -11.07
N GLU A 149 21.51 13.49 -10.13
CA GLU A 149 22.28 13.36 -8.90
C GLU A 149 21.67 12.27 -8.01
N THR A 150 20.36 12.31 -7.81
CA THR A 150 19.64 11.34 -7.00
C THR A 150 19.74 9.94 -7.60
N MET A 151 19.49 9.79 -8.91
CA MET A 151 19.61 8.50 -9.59
C MET A 151 21.07 8.00 -9.62
N GLY A 152 22.04 8.90 -9.73
CA GLY A 152 23.47 8.58 -9.61
C GLY A 152 23.86 8.13 -8.20
N ALA A 153 23.18 8.60 -7.15
CA ALA A 153 23.35 8.09 -5.78
C ALA A 153 22.79 6.67 -5.65
N LEU A 154 21.62 6.39 -6.22
CA LEU A 154 21.04 5.04 -6.25
C LEU A 154 21.93 4.05 -7.02
N ASP A 155 22.44 4.43 -8.20
CA ASP A 155 23.41 3.63 -8.96
C ASP A 155 24.68 3.35 -8.13
N SER A 156 25.19 4.36 -7.41
CA SER A 156 26.36 4.18 -6.55
C SER A 156 26.11 3.21 -5.39
N ALA A 157 24.91 3.20 -4.80
CA ALA A 157 24.55 2.23 -3.75
C ALA A 157 24.65 0.78 -4.27
N VAL A 158 24.19 0.54 -5.50
CA VAL A 158 24.29 -0.78 -6.15
C VAL A 158 25.72 -1.14 -6.50
N ARG A 159 26.46 -0.23 -7.14
CA ARG A 159 27.87 -0.47 -7.53
C ARG A 159 28.79 -0.69 -6.34
N GLN A 160 28.47 -0.13 -5.18
CA GLN A 160 29.18 -0.36 -3.91
C GLN A 160 28.77 -1.66 -3.21
N GLY A 161 27.79 -2.40 -3.74
CA GLY A 161 27.27 -3.63 -3.12
C GLY A 161 26.43 -3.39 -1.88
N LYS A 162 25.98 -2.16 -1.63
CA LYS A 162 25.17 -1.77 -0.45
C LYS A 162 23.66 -1.91 -0.68
N ALA A 163 23.26 -2.06 -1.94
CA ALA A 163 21.90 -2.41 -2.34
C ALA A 163 21.94 -3.41 -3.52
N LEU A 164 21.07 -4.41 -3.55
CA LEU A 164 20.96 -5.29 -4.73
C LEU A 164 20.18 -4.62 -5.86
N TYR A 165 19.11 -3.92 -5.50
CA TYR A 165 18.21 -3.21 -6.41
C TYR A 165 17.88 -1.81 -5.88
N VAL A 166 17.33 -0.98 -6.76
CA VAL A 166 16.87 0.37 -6.42
C VAL A 166 15.42 0.58 -6.80
N GLY A 167 14.74 1.39 -6.01
CA GLY A 167 13.36 1.79 -6.23
C GLY A 167 13.14 3.28 -6.06
N ILE A 168 11.96 3.74 -6.43
CA ILE A 168 11.48 5.10 -6.15
C ILE A 168 10.10 5.05 -5.50
N SER A 169 9.75 6.07 -4.73
CA SER A 169 8.45 6.19 -4.08
C SER A 169 7.86 7.57 -4.34
N SER A 170 6.54 7.59 -4.61
CA SER A 170 5.77 8.84 -4.75
C SER A 170 6.24 9.79 -5.87
N TYR A 171 6.69 9.21 -7.00
CA TYR A 171 7.00 9.93 -8.24
C TYR A 171 5.80 9.96 -9.19
N SER A 172 5.59 11.06 -9.91
CA SER A 172 4.62 11.11 -11.02
C SER A 172 5.03 10.16 -12.16
N ASP A 173 4.13 9.89 -13.10
CA ASP A 173 4.42 9.08 -14.27
C ASP A 173 5.52 9.70 -15.15
N GLU A 174 5.53 11.03 -15.33
CA GLU A 174 6.56 11.72 -16.11
C GLU A 174 7.94 11.61 -15.44
N ARG A 175 8.01 11.86 -14.12
CA ARG A 175 9.27 11.76 -13.37
C ARG A 175 9.75 10.32 -13.23
N THR A 176 8.83 9.35 -13.19
CA THR A 176 9.16 7.93 -13.22
C THR A 176 9.85 7.58 -14.53
N LYS A 177 9.32 8.02 -15.67
CA LYS A 177 9.92 7.75 -16.99
C LYS A 177 11.31 8.37 -17.15
N GLU A 178 11.49 9.57 -16.61
CA GLU A 178 12.79 10.24 -16.56
C GLU A 178 13.81 9.47 -15.70
N ALA A 179 13.40 9.06 -14.49
CA ALA A 179 14.22 8.25 -13.59
C ALA A 179 14.65 6.92 -14.24
N VAL A 180 13.70 6.22 -14.88
CA VAL A 180 13.97 4.98 -15.65
C VAL A 180 15.02 5.23 -16.73
N THR A 181 14.87 6.31 -17.49
CA THR A 181 15.79 6.66 -18.60
C THR A 181 17.21 6.89 -18.08
N ILE A 182 17.36 7.64 -16.99
CA ILE A 182 18.66 7.93 -16.37
C ILE A 182 19.29 6.64 -15.84
N LEU A 183 18.54 5.87 -15.04
CA LEU A 183 19.02 4.63 -14.42
C LEU A 183 19.41 3.56 -15.45
N ARG A 184 18.65 3.43 -16.54
CA ARG A 184 18.99 2.56 -17.68
C ARG A 184 20.31 2.96 -18.33
N ARG A 185 20.55 4.26 -18.52
CA ARG A 185 21.82 4.78 -19.07
C ARG A 185 23.01 4.52 -18.13
N LEU A 186 22.78 4.56 -16.81
CA LEU A 186 23.80 4.24 -15.80
C LEU A 186 24.09 2.74 -15.69
N GLY A 187 23.21 1.88 -16.21
CA GLY A 187 23.36 0.42 -16.15
C GLY A 187 22.73 -0.24 -14.92
N THR A 188 21.92 0.51 -14.16
CA THR A 188 21.23 0.03 -12.95
C THR A 188 19.72 0.22 -13.14
N PRO A 189 19.00 -0.72 -13.79
CA PRO A 189 17.57 -0.55 -14.09
C PRO A 189 16.71 -0.31 -12.84
N LEU A 190 15.71 0.56 -12.94
CA LEU A 190 14.73 0.77 -11.88
C LEU A 190 13.91 -0.51 -11.66
N LEU A 191 13.95 -1.07 -10.45
CA LEU A 191 13.24 -2.32 -10.15
C LEU A 191 11.74 -2.07 -9.90
N ILE A 192 11.43 -1.09 -9.06
CA ILE A 192 10.11 -0.98 -8.44
C ILE A 192 9.75 0.47 -8.09
N HIS A 193 8.46 0.79 -8.22
CA HIS A 193 7.84 2.02 -7.74
C HIS A 193 6.90 1.71 -6.57
N GLN A 194 6.96 2.52 -5.52
CA GLN A 194 6.08 2.43 -4.35
C GLN A 194 5.12 3.64 -4.27
N PRO A 195 3.93 3.58 -4.92
CA PRO A 195 2.94 4.64 -4.84
C PRO A 195 1.89 4.39 -3.75
N SER A 196 1.22 5.46 -3.30
CA SER A 196 0.03 5.32 -2.46
C SER A 196 -1.15 4.87 -3.32
N TYR A 197 -1.82 3.78 -2.96
CA TYR A 197 -2.92 3.25 -3.76
C TYR A 197 -3.91 2.43 -2.93
N SER A 198 -5.20 2.76 -3.05
CA SER A 198 -6.30 2.07 -2.37
C SER A 198 -7.63 2.34 -3.09
N LEU A 199 -8.72 1.71 -2.64
CA LEU A 199 -10.08 2.02 -3.10
C LEU A 199 -10.41 3.52 -3.05
N LEU A 200 -9.81 4.28 -2.12
CA LEU A 200 -10.07 5.71 -1.92
C LEU A 200 -8.99 6.61 -2.53
N ASN A 201 -7.92 6.05 -3.06
CA ASN A 201 -6.82 6.81 -3.66
C ASN A 201 -6.33 6.09 -4.94
N ARG A 202 -6.75 6.59 -6.10
CA ARG A 202 -6.65 5.90 -7.40
C ARG A 202 -5.79 6.62 -8.44
N TRP A 203 -4.96 7.59 -8.01
CA TRP A 203 -4.21 8.47 -8.92
C TRP A 203 -3.28 7.73 -9.89
N ILE A 204 -2.85 6.51 -9.54
CA ILE A 204 -1.93 5.73 -10.38
C ILE A 204 -2.60 5.07 -11.60
N GLU A 205 -3.93 4.96 -11.61
CA GLU A 205 -4.65 4.12 -12.58
C GLU A 205 -4.64 4.69 -13.99
N GLU A 206 -4.65 6.03 -14.13
CA GLU A 206 -4.77 6.68 -15.44
C GLU A 206 -3.48 6.59 -16.27
N LYS A 207 -2.31 6.77 -15.63
CA LYS A 207 -1.04 6.89 -16.33
C LYS A 207 0.08 6.04 -15.74
N LEU A 208 0.31 6.14 -14.43
CA LEU A 208 1.49 5.54 -13.80
C LEU A 208 1.56 4.02 -14.05
N LEU A 209 0.47 3.28 -13.84
CA LEU A 209 0.47 1.83 -14.07
C LEU A 209 0.84 1.45 -15.51
N THR A 210 0.44 2.24 -16.50
CA THR A 210 0.81 2.02 -17.90
C THR A 210 2.31 2.27 -18.12
N VAL A 211 2.85 3.37 -17.58
CA VAL A 211 4.29 3.66 -17.65
C VAL A 211 5.12 2.56 -16.99
N LEU A 212 4.71 2.07 -15.82
CA LEU A 212 5.40 1.00 -15.12
C LEU A 212 5.42 -0.31 -15.95
N ASP A 213 4.29 -0.66 -16.57
CA ASP A 213 4.18 -1.86 -17.42
C ASP A 213 5.04 -1.75 -18.70
N GLU A 214 4.97 -0.61 -19.39
CA GLU A 214 5.78 -0.31 -20.57
C GLU A 214 7.28 -0.38 -20.25
N GLU A 215 7.71 0.23 -19.14
CA GLU A 215 9.12 0.28 -18.74
C GLU A 215 9.60 -0.98 -18.01
N GLY A 216 8.70 -1.87 -17.61
CA GLY A 216 9.00 -3.15 -16.96
C GLY A 216 9.35 -3.02 -15.48
N VAL A 217 8.82 -1.99 -14.83
CA VAL A 217 9.05 -1.65 -13.42
C VAL A 217 7.91 -2.24 -12.59
N GLY A 218 8.22 -2.86 -11.44
CA GLY A 218 7.18 -3.36 -10.53
C GLY A 218 6.44 -2.25 -9.80
N CYS A 219 5.28 -2.58 -9.23
CA CYS A 219 4.48 -1.66 -8.42
C CYS A 219 4.15 -2.28 -7.06
N ILE A 220 4.53 -1.64 -5.95
CA ILE A 220 4.13 -2.02 -4.60
C ILE A 220 3.26 -0.93 -3.97
N ALA A 221 1.97 -1.21 -3.79
CA ALA A 221 1.00 -0.24 -3.29
C ALA A 221 1.09 -0.07 -1.78
N PHE A 222 1.44 1.12 -1.29
CA PHE A 222 1.40 1.44 0.14
C PHE A 222 0.09 2.10 0.56
N SER A 223 -0.22 2.01 1.85
CA SER A 223 -1.51 2.42 2.43
C SER A 223 -2.74 1.80 1.73
N PRO A 224 -2.75 0.49 1.40
CA PRO A 224 -3.89 -0.15 0.72
C PRO A 224 -5.18 -0.10 1.54
N LEU A 225 -5.06 0.02 2.86
CA LEU A 225 -6.19 0.15 3.80
C LEU A 225 -6.54 1.60 4.14
N ALA A 226 -6.01 2.59 3.41
CA ALA A 226 -6.18 4.02 3.70
C ALA A 226 -5.92 4.35 5.20
N GLN A 227 -4.78 3.87 5.70
CA GLN A 227 -4.38 4.00 7.11
C GLN A 227 -5.38 3.43 8.14
N GLY A 228 -6.16 2.42 7.73
CA GLY A 228 -7.16 1.74 8.55
C GLY A 228 -8.59 2.21 8.30
N LEU A 229 -8.81 3.19 7.42
CA LEU A 229 -10.15 3.66 7.05
C LEU A 229 -10.95 2.58 6.33
N LEU A 230 -10.29 1.75 5.51
CA LEU A 230 -10.88 0.60 4.84
C LEU A 230 -10.86 -0.66 5.73
N THR A 231 -11.32 -0.50 6.97
CA THR A 231 -11.50 -1.59 7.95
C THR A 231 -12.76 -1.35 8.77
N ASN A 232 -13.16 -2.32 9.59
CA ASN A 232 -14.33 -2.19 10.45
C ASN A 232 -14.12 -1.22 11.62
N ARG A 233 -12.89 -0.72 11.80
CA ARG A 233 -12.44 0.08 12.95
C ARG A 233 -13.26 1.34 13.17
N TYR A 234 -13.66 2.03 12.09
CA TYR A 234 -14.33 3.33 12.19
C TYR A 234 -15.85 3.28 11.92
N LEU A 235 -16.43 2.08 11.74
CA LEU A 235 -17.85 1.93 11.42
C LEU A 235 -18.77 2.36 12.57
N GLY A 236 -18.33 2.14 13.82
CA GLY A 236 -19.05 2.44 15.06
C GLY A 236 -18.56 3.69 15.83
N GLY A 237 -17.72 4.52 15.22
CA GLY A 237 -17.05 5.66 15.88
C GLY A 237 -15.53 5.53 15.87
N THR A 238 -14.80 6.47 16.48
CA THR A 238 -13.33 6.45 16.57
C THR A 238 -12.90 5.68 17.82
N PRO A 239 -12.29 4.48 17.70
CA PRO A 239 -11.88 3.71 18.88
C PRO A 239 -10.68 4.34 19.59
N GLU A 240 -10.61 4.16 20.90
CA GLU A 240 -9.46 4.51 21.72
C GLU A 240 -8.22 3.70 21.30
N GLY A 241 -7.05 4.36 21.24
CA GLY A 241 -5.79 3.76 20.79
C GLY A 241 -5.66 3.56 19.26
N SER A 242 -6.63 4.01 18.46
CA SER A 242 -6.55 4.01 17.00
C SER A 242 -5.54 5.05 16.46
N ARG A 243 -5.12 4.90 15.20
CA ARG A 243 -4.24 5.89 14.54
C ARG A 243 -4.87 7.29 14.55
N ALA A 244 -6.18 7.37 14.32
CA ALA A 244 -6.92 8.62 14.36
C ALA A 244 -6.99 9.25 15.77
N SER A 245 -7.04 8.44 16.84
CA SER A 245 -7.04 8.98 18.22
C SER A 245 -5.65 9.39 18.70
N LYS A 246 -4.57 8.88 18.09
CA LYS A 246 -3.17 9.20 18.45
C LYS A 246 -2.63 10.48 17.77
N GLY A 247 -3.40 11.13 16.90
CA GLY A 247 -2.97 12.37 16.22
C GLY A 247 -1.74 12.20 15.32
N THR A 248 -1.47 10.99 14.83
CA THR A 248 -0.31 10.67 13.99
C THR A 248 -0.58 10.99 12.50
N SER A 249 0.07 10.29 11.58
CA SER A 249 -0.05 10.43 10.11
C SER A 249 -1.44 10.30 9.48
N PHE A 250 -2.51 10.09 10.27
CA PHE A 250 -3.88 9.98 9.81
C PHE A 250 -4.50 11.39 9.70
N PRO A 251 -4.79 11.91 8.48
CA PRO A 251 -5.42 13.21 8.33
C PRO A 251 -6.83 13.16 8.89
N ALA A 252 -7.15 14.02 9.86
CA ALA A 252 -8.50 14.13 10.43
C ALA A 252 -9.57 14.38 9.33
N SER A 253 -9.18 15.04 8.23
CA SER A 253 -10.02 15.26 7.05
C SER A 253 -10.49 13.98 6.35
N MET A 254 -9.80 12.84 6.53
CA MET A 254 -10.24 11.56 6.00
C MET A 254 -11.44 10.97 6.76
N LEU A 255 -11.61 11.30 8.05
CA LEU A 255 -12.77 10.92 8.86
C LEU A 255 -13.92 11.91 8.70
N ASN A 256 -14.37 12.09 7.46
CA ASN A 256 -15.55 12.88 7.15
C ASN A 256 -16.77 11.99 6.88
N GLY A 257 -17.97 12.56 6.98
CA GLY A 257 -19.22 11.82 6.82
C GLY A 257 -19.36 11.14 5.44
N GLU A 258 -18.79 11.72 4.39
CA GLU A 258 -18.80 11.16 3.04
C GLU A 258 -17.97 9.87 2.95
N ASN A 259 -16.76 9.87 3.48
CA ASN A 259 -15.91 8.68 3.52
C ASN A 259 -16.52 7.59 4.40
N LEU A 260 -17.14 7.93 5.54
CA LEU A 260 -17.81 6.94 6.39
C LEU A 260 -19.00 6.28 5.69
N VAL A 261 -19.77 7.02 4.88
CA VAL A 261 -20.85 6.45 4.05
C VAL A 261 -20.29 5.46 3.03
N ARG A 262 -19.21 5.83 2.33
CA ARG A 262 -18.54 4.92 1.38
C ARG A 262 -18.00 3.66 2.06
N VAL A 263 -17.31 3.82 3.18
CA VAL A 263 -16.72 2.71 3.95
C VAL A 263 -17.80 1.74 4.42
N ARG A 264 -18.98 2.23 4.86
CA ARG A 264 -20.12 1.38 5.22
C ARG A 264 -20.64 0.59 4.01
N ALA A 265 -20.88 1.26 2.88
CA ALA A 265 -21.35 0.58 1.67
C ALA A 265 -20.34 -0.47 1.16
N LEU A 266 -19.04 -0.17 1.21
CA LEU A 266 -17.99 -1.13 0.87
C LEU A 266 -17.94 -2.32 1.86
N ASN A 267 -18.18 -2.07 3.15
CA ASN A 267 -18.24 -3.14 4.14
C ASN A 267 -19.43 -4.08 3.90
N ASP A 268 -20.58 -3.56 3.48
CA ASP A 268 -21.75 -4.37 3.15
C ASP A 268 -21.42 -5.31 1.97
N ILE A 269 -20.79 -4.79 0.91
CA ILE A 269 -20.30 -5.59 -0.24
C ILE A 269 -19.30 -6.66 0.22
N ALA A 270 -18.35 -6.30 1.09
CA ALA A 270 -17.38 -7.26 1.61
C ALA A 270 -18.08 -8.39 2.39
N SER A 271 -19.07 -8.04 3.22
CA SER A 271 -19.84 -8.98 4.02
C SER A 271 -20.64 -9.95 3.16
N GLU A 272 -21.28 -9.47 2.09
CA GLU A 272 -21.98 -10.31 1.09
C GLU A 272 -21.03 -11.31 0.40
N ARG A 273 -19.74 -10.99 0.30
CA ARG A 273 -18.68 -11.87 -0.25
C ARG A 273 -18.05 -12.80 0.77
N GLY A 274 -18.49 -12.77 2.04
CA GLY A 274 -17.85 -13.51 3.12
C GLY A 274 -16.43 -13.02 3.46
N GLN A 275 -16.13 -11.76 3.14
CA GLN A 275 -14.84 -11.11 3.39
C GLN A 275 -14.99 -10.01 4.44
N THR A 276 -13.91 -9.72 5.18
CA THR A 276 -13.78 -8.44 5.87
C THR A 276 -13.50 -7.32 4.86
N LEU A 277 -13.82 -6.07 5.22
CA LEU A 277 -13.48 -4.93 4.37
C LEU A 277 -11.97 -4.83 4.09
N ALA A 278 -11.13 -5.19 5.06
CA ALA A 278 -9.68 -5.20 4.89
C ALA A 278 -9.23 -6.22 3.82
N GLN A 279 -9.77 -7.45 3.86
CA GLN A 279 -9.50 -8.47 2.85
C GLN A 279 -9.94 -8.02 1.46
N MET A 280 -11.16 -7.46 1.34
CA MET A 280 -11.67 -6.97 0.07
C MET A 280 -10.80 -5.83 -0.47
N ALA A 281 -10.37 -4.89 0.39
CA ALA A 281 -9.52 -3.77 -0.01
C ALA A 281 -8.15 -4.24 -0.52
N ILE A 282 -7.50 -5.18 0.17
CA ILE A 282 -6.22 -5.75 -0.27
C ILE A 282 -6.39 -6.53 -1.58
N ALA A 283 -7.40 -7.39 -1.68
CA ALA A 283 -7.69 -8.15 -2.90
C ALA A 283 -7.97 -7.22 -4.08
N TRP A 284 -8.72 -6.12 -3.85
CA TRP A 284 -8.98 -5.10 -4.85
C TRP A 284 -7.71 -4.38 -5.30
N THR A 285 -6.81 -4.04 -4.37
CA THR A 285 -5.51 -3.43 -4.72
C THR A 285 -4.69 -4.34 -5.62
N LEU A 286 -4.78 -5.65 -5.39
CA LEU A 286 -4.06 -6.69 -6.14
C LEU A 286 -4.80 -7.19 -7.41
N ARG A 287 -5.97 -6.62 -7.74
CA ARG A 287 -6.77 -7.02 -8.91
C ARG A 287 -6.06 -6.76 -10.23
N ASP A 288 -5.31 -5.67 -10.30
CA ASP A 288 -4.52 -5.31 -11.48
C ASP A 288 -3.21 -6.08 -11.42
N ARG A 289 -2.93 -6.87 -12.45
CA ARG A 289 -1.72 -7.69 -12.55
C ARG A 289 -0.43 -6.87 -12.52
N ARG A 290 -0.51 -5.58 -12.87
CA ARG A 290 0.61 -4.64 -12.85
C ARG A 290 1.01 -4.24 -11.42
N VAL A 291 0.13 -4.47 -10.44
CA VAL A 291 0.45 -4.32 -9.01
C VAL A 291 1.11 -5.60 -8.50
N THR A 292 2.41 -5.53 -8.25
CA THR A 292 3.25 -6.64 -7.77
C THR A 292 2.88 -7.05 -6.35
N SER A 293 2.69 -6.10 -5.44
CA SER A 293 2.44 -6.37 -4.02
C SER A 293 1.58 -5.28 -3.38
N ALA A 294 0.84 -5.62 -2.34
CA ALA A 294 0.23 -4.69 -1.41
C ALA A 294 1.08 -4.62 -0.15
N LEU A 295 1.46 -3.41 0.29
CA LEU A 295 2.25 -3.19 1.49
C LEU A 295 1.33 -2.86 2.67
N VAL A 296 1.12 -3.84 3.54
CA VAL A 296 0.23 -3.72 4.71
C VAL A 296 1.02 -3.33 5.95
N GLY A 297 0.35 -2.74 6.94
CA GLY A 297 0.92 -2.48 8.25
C GLY A 297 0.07 -3.13 9.32
N ALA A 298 0.70 -3.82 10.27
CA ALA A 298 0.02 -4.55 11.33
C ALA A 298 0.42 -4.01 12.71
N SER A 299 -0.56 -3.88 13.61
CA SER A 299 -0.35 -3.58 15.03
C SER A 299 -0.48 -4.81 15.93
N SER A 300 -0.92 -5.96 15.39
CA SER A 300 -0.99 -7.23 16.11
C SER A 300 -1.00 -8.43 15.16
N VAL A 301 -0.64 -9.60 15.68
CA VAL A 301 -0.70 -10.90 14.97
C VAL A 301 -2.11 -11.19 14.43
N ALA A 302 -3.16 -10.80 15.16
CA ALA A 302 -4.54 -11.03 14.73
C ALA A 302 -4.88 -10.32 13.41
N GLN A 303 -4.30 -9.14 13.14
CA GLN A 303 -4.54 -8.42 11.89
C GLN A 303 -3.93 -9.16 10.69
N LEU A 304 -2.72 -9.72 10.85
CA LEU A 304 -2.06 -10.53 9.82
C LEU A 304 -2.88 -11.78 9.44
N LEU A 305 -3.67 -12.33 10.36
CA LEU A 305 -4.52 -13.51 10.09
C LEU A 305 -5.69 -13.19 9.16
N VAL A 306 -6.24 -11.98 9.27
CA VAL A 306 -7.34 -11.50 8.45
C VAL A 306 -6.84 -11.19 7.04
N GLU A 307 -5.65 -10.59 6.92
CA GLU A 307 -5.14 -10.07 5.64
C GLU A 307 -4.58 -11.16 4.70
N ALA A 308 -4.15 -12.32 5.21
CA ALA A 308 -3.48 -13.35 4.40
C ALA A 308 -4.41 -14.45 3.82
N ARG A 309 -5.61 -14.67 4.37
CA ARG A 309 -6.56 -15.68 3.86
C ARG A 309 -7.60 -15.02 2.95
N GLY A 310 -7.75 -15.52 1.73
CA GLY A 310 -8.82 -15.10 0.81
C GLY A 310 -8.50 -13.91 -0.10
N CYS A 311 -7.23 -13.47 -0.18
CA CYS A 311 -6.80 -12.36 -1.04
C CYS A 311 -6.28 -12.79 -2.41
N ALA A 312 -6.39 -14.07 -2.79
CA ALA A 312 -6.13 -14.49 -4.15
C ALA A 312 -7.28 -14.00 -5.05
N PRO A 313 -7.06 -13.03 -5.96
CA PRO A 313 -8.05 -12.78 -6.98
C PRO A 313 -8.15 -14.05 -7.83
N PRO A 314 -9.35 -14.58 -8.13
CA PRO A 314 -9.49 -15.55 -9.20
C PRO A 314 -8.88 -14.95 -10.48
N GLU A 315 -8.28 -15.76 -11.34
CA GLU A 315 -7.71 -15.32 -12.63
C GLU A 315 -8.68 -14.48 -13.48
N ALA A 316 -9.99 -14.54 -13.20
CA ALA A 316 -11.07 -13.78 -13.83
C ALA A 316 -11.27 -12.33 -13.30
N ALA A 317 -10.60 -11.87 -12.24
CA ALA A 317 -10.90 -10.58 -11.59
C ALA A 317 -10.01 -9.41 -12.04
N GLN A 318 -9.68 -9.31 -13.33
CA GLN A 318 -9.01 -8.12 -13.89
C GLN A 318 -9.91 -6.87 -13.94
N HIS A 319 -11.20 -7.04 -13.63
CA HIS A 319 -12.21 -5.99 -13.72
C HIS A 319 -12.79 -5.67 -12.35
N GLU A 320 -12.88 -4.37 -12.03
CA GLU A 320 -13.59 -3.90 -10.84
C GLU A 320 -15.07 -4.29 -10.93
N SER A 321 -15.62 -4.87 -9.87
CA SER A 321 -17.04 -5.22 -9.86
C SER A 321 -17.89 -3.95 -9.98
N PRO A 322 -18.98 -3.95 -10.79
CA PRO A 322 -19.83 -2.77 -11.00
C PRO A 322 -20.33 -2.13 -9.70
N GLU A 323 -20.57 -2.93 -8.66
CA GLU A 323 -21.03 -2.47 -7.35
C GLU A 323 -20.01 -1.60 -6.64
N VAL A 324 -18.74 -2.03 -6.66
CA VAL A 324 -17.62 -1.24 -6.09
C VAL A 324 -17.43 0.02 -6.91
N THR A 325 -17.44 -0.07 -8.24
CA THR A 325 -17.35 1.10 -9.11
C THR A 325 -18.45 2.13 -8.82
N GLU A 326 -19.70 1.67 -8.62
CA GLU A 326 -20.84 2.55 -8.32
C GLU A 326 -20.68 3.26 -6.97
N VAL A 327 -20.28 2.54 -5.91
CA VAL A 327 -20.04 3.13 -4.58
C VAL A 327 -18.93 4.20 -4.64
N LEU A 328 -17.90 3.97 -5.46
CA LEU A 328 -16.80 4.92 -5.62
C LEU A 328 -17.17 6.13 -6.49
N ARG A 329 -18.07 5.96 -7.48
CA ARG A 329 -18.54 7.05 -8.36
C ARG A 329 -19.68 7.88 -7.78
N THR A 330 -20.52 7.31 -6.93
CA THR A 330 -21.67 8.03 -6.39
C THR A 330 -21.26 9.11 -5.40
N ARG A 331 -21.79 10.32 -5.61
CA ARG A 331 -21.77 11.37 -4.58
C ARG A 331 -22.54 10.85 -3.35
N PRO A 332 -22.07 11.11 -2.12
CA PRO A 332 -22.55 10.46 -0.88
C PRO A 332 -24.06 10.58 -0.63
N ARG A 333 -24.74 11.58 -1.20
CA ARG A 333 -26.20 11.73 -1.07
C ARG A 333 -27.02 10.66 -1.79
N LEU A 334 -26.48 10.01 -2.83
CA LEU A 334 -27.20 8.98 -3.63
C LEU A 334 -26.91 7.54 -3.17
N ALA A 335 -25.72 7.26 -2.65
CA ALA A 335 -25.31 5.93 -2.18
C ALA A 335 -26.23 5.39 -1.04
N VAL A 336 -26.70 6.28 -0.16
CA VAL A 336 -27.61 5.92 0.96
C VAL A 336 -29.00 5.51 0.48
N ALA A 337 -29.51 6.13 -0.60
CA ALA A 337 -30.82 5.81 -1.14
C ALA A 337 -30.82 4.46 -1.88
N GLN A 338 -29.74 4.15 -2.59
CA GLN A 338 -29.61 2.91 -3.36
C GLN A 338 -29.30 1.68 -2.48
N SER A 339 -28.46 1.81 -1.45
CA SER A 339 -28.22 0.74 -0.46
C SER A 339 -29.50 0.36 0.30
N ARG A 340 -30.27 1.36 0.77
CA ARG A 340 -31.58 1.12 1.43
C ARG A 340 -32.62 0.51 0.50
N ALA A 341 -32.61 0.87 -0.79
CA ALA A 341 -33.49 0.27 -1.79
C ALA A 341 -33.14 -1.21 -2.03
N ARG A 342 -31.86 -1.57 -2.11
CA ARG A 342 -31.42 -2.97 -2.27
C ARG A 342 -31.77 -3.83 -1.05
N HIS A 343 -31.55 -3.32 0.16
CA HIS A 343 -31.93 -4.04 1.39
C HIS A 343 -33.45 -4.26 1.51
N ARG A 344 -34.28 -3.34 0.98
CA ARG A 344 -35.74 -3.52 0.91
C ARG A 344 -36.17 -4.52 -0.14
N ILE A 345 -35.45 -4.64 -1.26
CA ILE A 345 -35.80 -5.59 -2.33
C ILE A 345 -35.49 -7.04 -1.92
N THR A 346 -34.46 -7.26 -1.11
CA THR A 346 -34.16 -8.60 -0.56
C THR A 346 -35.03 -9.02 0.62
N THR A 347 -35.67 -8.09 1.35
CA THR A 347 -36.65 -8.41 2.41
C THR A 347 -38.09 -8.52 1.92
N LEU A 348 -38.39 -8.15 0.67
CA LEU A 348 -39.73 -8.24 0.08
C LEU A 348 -39.82 -9.30 -1.03
N GLY A 349 -38.90 -10.26 -1.03
CA GLY A 349 -38.95 -11.45 -1.88
C GLY A 349 -39.88 -12.51 -1.31
N GLU A 350 -41.17 -12.22 -1.19
CA GLU A 350 -42.28 -13.19 -1.19
C GLU A 350 -43.62 -12.43 -1.13
N SER A 351 -44.04 -11.84 -2.25
CA SER A 351 -45.42 -11.89 -2.76
C SER A 351 -45.71 -10.82 -3.82
N ARG A 352 -46.27 -11.31 -4.93
CA ARG A 352 -47.04 -10.62 -5.99
C ARG A 352 -46.27 -9.97 -7.14
N GLU A 353 -46.29 -10.72 -8.26
CA GLU A 353 -46.45 -10.20 -9.62
C GLU A 353 -47.47 -9.05 -9.69
N MET A 354 -47.12 -7.92 -10.32
CA MET A 354 -47.83 -7.34 -11.49
C MET A 354 -47.38 -5.90 -11.79
N LYS A 355 -47.25 -5.64 -13.10
CA LYS A 355 -47.26 -4.34 -13.81
C LYS A 355 -45.95 -3.53 -13.86
N ILE A 356 -45.09 -3.96 -14.77
CA ILE A 356 -44.23 -3.08 -15.57
C ILE A 356 -45.12 -2.45 -16.65
N THR A 357 -45.36 -1.13 -16.61
CA THR A 357 -45.79 -0.38 -17.80
C THR A 357 -45.34 1.08 -17.74
N ARG A 358 -44.47 1.45 -18.70
CA ARG A 358 -44.25 2.76 -19.36
C ARG A 358 -44.23 4.04 -18.50
N LEU A 359 -43.07 4.68 -18.40
CA LEU A 359 -42.98 6.13 -18.63
C LEU A 359 -41.53 6.54 -19.00
N PHE A 360 -41.19 6.44 -20.29
CA PHE A 360 -40.14 7.25 -20.91
C PHE A 360 -40.56 7.47 -22.37
N VAL A 361 -40.26 8.66 -22.89
CA VAL A 361 -40.46 9.16 -24.27
C VAL A 361 -41.66 10.10 -24.46
N LEU A 362 -41.44 11.40 -24.27
CA LEU A 362 -41.57 12.48 -25.29
C LEU A 362 -41.68 13.86 -24.64
N GLY A 363 -40.98 14.84 -25.22
CA GLY A 363 -41.29 16.26 -25.05
C GLY A 363 -40.09 17.19 -25.01
N ASP A 364 -39.35 17.27 -26.11
CA ASP A 364 -38.49 18.42 -26.40
C ASP A 364 -39.23 19.33 -27.41
N LEU A 365 -39.03 20.65 -27.25
CA LEU A 365 -39.37 21.77 -28.15
C LEU A 365 -40.83 22.28 -28.23
N GLY A 366 -40.99 23.58 -27.90
CA GLY A 366 -42.17 24.39 -28.21
C GLY A 366 -42.11 25.83 -27.67
N HIS A 367 -41.78 26.79 -28.54
CA HIS A 367 -41.67 28.24 -28.34
C HIS A 367 -42.96 28.97 -27.89
N ALA A 368 -42.80 30.11 -27.18
CA ALA A 368 -43.27 31.47 -27.54
C ALA A 368 -43.86 32.31 -26.38
N THR A 369 -43.13 33.37 -26.04
CA THR A 369 -43.50 34.80 -25.80
C THR A 369 -44.87 35.19 -25.24
N LEU A 370 -44.86 35.99 -24.16
CA LEU A 370 -45.65 37.23 -24.02
C LEU A 370 -45.17 38.08 -22.81
N TRP A 371 -44.85 39.34 -23.09
CA TRP A 371 -44.59 40.42 -22.13
C TRP A 371 -45.88 41.21 -21.87
N PHE A 372 -46.08 41.66 -20.62
CA PHE A 372 -46.76 42.87 -20.09
C PHE A 372 -46.72 42.67 -18.55
N SER A 373 -46.23 43.55 -17.66
CA SER A 373 -46.04 45.00 -17.60
C SER A 373 -44.82 45.35 -16.75
#